data_AF-A0A0A8GZA4-F1
#
_entry.id   AF-A0A0A8GZA4-F1
#
_cell.length_a   1.000
_cell.length_b   1.000
_cell.length_c   1.000
_cell.angle_alpha   90.00
_cell.angle_beta   90.00
_cell.angle_gamma   90.00
#
_symmetry.space_group_name_H-M   'P 1'
#
loop_
_entity.id
_entity.type
_entity.pdbx_description
1 polymer ?
#
loop_
_entity_poly.entity_id
_entity_poly.type
_entity_poly.pdbx_seq_one_letter_code
_entity_poly.pdbx_strand_id
1 'polypeptide(L)'
;MKKSFTLIELIFVCMIFSILFSMGYFYFKPDYLRLGAEQILNDIKYTRHLAMIQNDFRVKEFNVAKREWYKAKWQIYFIRSQSATNNEQTYTIFLDKNGDGNANIGKNIVNKDREIAVDLLNPNILMNSGQSGVINQNDFKANPRYNIEKTYGINKVLFEGACKGSTRLIFDDYGRLYTPLKNSLRVFDKLSNYTNDCIIRLSNKKNQHICIIINPISAYAFIPDFNQNNKQPITINNKNLYCENL
;
A
#
# COMPACT_ATOMS: atom_id res chain seq x y z
N MET A 1 -0.92 -66.70 -11.23
CA MET A 1 -2.07 -66.23 -12.03
C MET A 1 -2.05 -64.71 -12.03
N LYS A 2 -1.88 -64.05 -13.19
CA LYS A 2 -2.07 -62.60 -13.27
C LYS A 2 -3.57 -62.34 -13.16
N LYS A 3 -4.02 -61.68 -12.09
CA LYS A 3 -5.41 -61.21 -11.98
C LYS A 3 -5.56 -60.05 -12.95
N SER A 4 -6.29 -60.29 -14.03
CA SER A 4 -6.64 -59.26 -15.01
C SER A 4 -7.83 -58.47 -14.47
N PHE A 5 -7.76 -57.15 -14.61
CA PHE A 5 -8.83 -56.25 -14.24
C PHE A 5 -10.00 -56.41 -15.21
N THR A 6 -11.22 -56.58 -14.69
CA THR A 6 -12.40 -56.78 -15.54
C THR A 6 -12.96 -55.46 -16.05
N LEU A 7 -13.62 -55.48 -17.22
CA LEU A 7 -14.24 -54.29 -17.80
C LEU A 7 -15.30 -53.68 -16.86
N ILE A 8 -16.01 -54.53 -16.11
CA ILE A 8 -17.05 -54.07 -15.18
C ILE A 8 -16.46 -53.41 -13.93
N GLU A 9 -15.34 -53.91 -13.41
CA GLU A 9 -14.60 -53.24 -12.33
C GLU A 9 -14.13 -51.85 -12.75
N LEU A 10 -13.75 -51.67 -14.03
CA LEU A 10 -13.37 -50.35 -14.56
C LEU A 10 -14.51 -49.35 -14.56
N ILE A 11 -15.70 -49.78 -14.99
CA ILE A 11 -16.89 -48.92 -14.99
C ILE A 11 -17.23 -48.49 -13.56
N PHE A 12 -17.21 -49.41 -12.59
CA PHE A 12 -17.46 -49.07 -11.19
C PHE A 12 -16.41 -48.11 -10.62
N VAL A 13 -15.14 -48.32 -10.92
CA VAL A 13 -14.07 -47.41 -10.49
C VAL A 13 -14.24 -46.01 -11.08
N CYS A 14 -14.56 -45.89 -12.37
CA CYS A 14 -14.83 -44.60 -13.01
C CYS A 14 -16.05 -43.89 -12.41
N MET A 15 -17.13 -44.63 -12.10
CA MET A 15 -18.33 -44.08 -11.47
C MET A 15 -18.02 -43.57 -10.06
N ILE A 16 -17.25 -44.33 -9.27
CA ILE A 16 -16.82 -43.92 -7.92
C ILE A 16 -15.93 -42.67 -7.99
N PHE A 17 -14.96 -42.62 -8.91
CA PHE A 17 -14.12 -41.43 -9.09
C PHE A 17 -14.93 -40.20 -9.50
N SER A 18 -15.94 -40.36 -10.35
CA SER A 18 -16.79 -39.24 -10.77
C SER A 18 -17.52 -38.62 -9.58
N ILE A 19 -18.02 -39.45 -8.65
CA ILE A 19 -18.66 -38.98 -7.42
C ILE A 19 -17.62 -38.29 -6.51
N LEU A 20 -16.44 -38.89 -6.32
CA LEU A 20 -15.38 -38.32 -5.48
C LEU A 20 -14.87 -36.98 -6.00
N PHE A 21 -14.66 -36.84 -7.31
CA PHE A 21 -14.24 -35.58 -7.92
C PHE A 21 -15.35 -34.52 -7.88
N SER A 22 -16.63 -34.90 -7.94
CA SER A 22 -17.74 -33.95 -7.79
C SER A 22 -17.83 -33.32 -6.38
N MET A 23 -17.34 -34.04 -5.36
CA MET A 23 -17.35 -33.58 -3.96
C MET A 23 -16.05 -32.87 -3.54
N GLY A 24 -14.98 -33.01 -4.33
CA GLY A 24 -13.65 -32.50 -3.99
C GLY A 24 -13.47 -31.00 -4.28
N TYR A 25 -14.07 -30.11 -3.49
CA TYR A 25 -13.73 -28.69 -3.53
C TYR A 25 -12.62 -28.38 -2.51
N PHE A 26 -11.39 -28.18 -2.98
CA PHE A 26 -10.28 -27.74 -2.14
C PHE A 26 -10.32 -26.22 -1.95
N TYR A 27 -10.84 -25.75 -0.81
CA TYR A 27 -10.75 -24.34 -0.44
C TYR A 27 -9.39 -24.05 0.22
N PHE A 28 -8.46 -23.50 -0.54
CA PHE A 28 -7.24 -22.94 0.02
C PHE A 28 -7.55 -21.57 0.63
N LYS A 29 -7.40 -21.46 1.95
CA LYS A 29 -7.54 -20.17 2.63
C LYS A 29 -6.43 -19.24 2.12
N PRO A 30 -6.76 -18.05 1.59
CA PRO A 30 -5.75 -17.13 1.10
C PRO A 30 -4.94 -16.56 2.27
N ASP A 31 -3.66 -16.28 2.00
CA ASP A 31 -2.84 -15.49 2.91
C ASP A 31 -3.19 -14.00 2.73
N TYR A 32 -4.10 -13.52 3.58
CA TYR A 32 -4.55 -12.13 3.56
C TYR A 32 -3.43 -11.12 3.87
N LEU A 33 -2.43 -11.49 4.68
CA LEU A 33 -1.30 -10.60 4.97
C LEU A 33 -0.47 -10.40 3.71
N ARG A 34 -0.22 -11.48 2.96
CA ARG A 34 0.46 -11.43 1.65
C ARG A 34 -0.35 -10.63 0.63
N LEU A 35 -1.65 -10.87 0.50
CA LEU A 35 -2.52 -10.11 -0.40
C LEU A 35 -2.53 -8.61 -0.07
N GLY A 36 -2.55 -8.25 1.21
CA GLY A 36 -2.47 -6.86 1.64
C GLY A 36 -1.11 -6.22 1.33
N ALA A 37 -0.02 -6.97 1.48
CA ALA A 37 1.31 -6.51 1.10
C ALA A 37 1.42 -6.27 -0.42
N GLU A 38 0.86 -7.15 -1.24
CA GLU A 38 0.82 -7.00 -2.70
C GLU A 38 -0.04 -5.81 -3.14
N GLN A 39 -1.20 -5.60 -2.49
CA GLN A 39 -2.03 -4.42 -2.71
C GLN A 39 -1.25 -3.14 -2.41
N ILE A 40 -0.62 -3.04 -1.24
CA ILE A 40 0.18 -1.87 -0.85
C ILE A 40 1.36 -1.68 -1.82
N LEU A 41 2.03 -2.75 -2.24
CA LEU A 41 3.12 -2.68 -3.20
C LEU A 41 2.66 -2.10 -4.54
N ASN A 42 1.51 -2.54 -5.05
CA ASN A 42 0.93 -2.04 -6.30
C ASN A 42 0.56 -0.56 -6.17
N ASP A 43 0.00 -0.16 -5.04
CA ASP A 43 -0.38 1.22 -4.78
C ASP A 43 0.83 2.14 -4.57
N ILE A 44 1.93 1.64 -4.02
CA ILE A 44 3.22 2.37 -3.97
C ILE A 44 3.73 2.62 -5.40
N LYS A 45 3.74 1.59 -6.25
CA LYS A 45 4.16 1.70 -7.66
C LYS A 45 3.27 2.67 -8.42
N TYR A 46 1.96 2.61 -8.18
CA TYR A 46 0.99 3.52 -8.79
C TYR A 46 1.18 4.97 -8.32
N THR A 47 1.38 5.19 -7.02
CA THR A 47 1.63 6.54 -6.47
C THR A 47 2.90 7.15 -7.06
N ARG A 48 3.98 6.36 -7.18
CA ARG A 48 5.20 6.78 -7.88
C ARG A 48 4.92 7.12 -9.35
N HIS A 49 4.12 6.29 -10.04
CA HIS A 49 3.75 6.54 -11.42
C HIS A 49 2.96 7.86 -11.58
N LEU A 50 2.03 8.14 -10.68
CA LEU A 50 1.33 9.42 -10.62
C LEU A 50 2.30 10.59 -10.44
N ALA A 51 3.28 10.47 -9.55
CA ALA A 51 4.30 11.49 -9.32
C ALA A 51 5.13 11.81 -10.58
N MET A 52 5.49 10.80 -11.37
CA MET A 52 6.30 10.97 -12.58
C MET A 52 5.52 11.55 -13.77
N ILE A 53 4.21 11.29 -13.85
CA ILE A 53 3.38 11.70 -15.00
C ILE A 53 2.64 13.00 -14.74
N GLN A 54 2.14 13.20 -13.52
CA GLN A 54 1.38 14.38 -13.17
C GLN A 54 2.32 15.41 -12.60
N ASN A 55 2.51 16.48 -13.35
CA ASN A 55 3.37 17.58 -12.93
C ASN A 55 2.84 18.17 -11.61
N ASP A 56 3.74 18.32 -10.63
CA ASP A 56 3.50 18.97 -9.33
C ASP A 56 3.10 20.47 -9.49
N PHE A 57 3.13 20.99 -10.72
CA PHE A 57 2.95 22.41 -11.04
C PHE A 57 1.50 22.89 -10.92
N ARG A 58 1.25 23.74 -9.91
CA ARG A 58 0.03 24.56 -9.85
C ARG A 58 0.09 25.68 -10.89
N VAL A 59 -1.00 25.87 -11.64
CA VAL A 59 -1.24 27.12 -12.38
C VAL A 59 -1.26 28.28 -11.36
N LYS A 60 -0.61 29.41 -11.69
CA LYS A 60 -0.31 30.58 -10.83
C LYS A 60 -1.50 31.17 -10.03
N GLU A 61 -2.72 30.74 -10.31
CA GLU A 61 -3.98 31.31 -9.82
C GLU A 61 -4.42 30.78 -8.43
N PHE A 62 -3.80 29.72 -7.90
CA PHE A 62 -4.17 29.14 -6.60
C PHE A 62 -3.34 29.72 -5.43
N ASN A 63 -3.93 30.70 -4.75
CA ASN A 63 -3.33 31.66 -3.80
C ASN A 63 -2.75 31.14 -2.46
N VAL A 64 -2.30 29.89 -2.29
CA VAL A 64 -1.86 29.43 -0.94
C VAL A 64 -0.34 29.36 -0.71
N ALA A 65 0.54 29.17 -1.70
CA ALA A 65 1.98 29.28 -1.41
C ALA A 65 2.87 29.44 -2.64
N LYS A 66 3.05 30.68 -3.14
CA LYS A 66 4.09 30.97 -4.15
C LYS A 66 5.51 30.50 -3.71
N ARG A 67 5.75 30.31 -2.41
CA ARG A 67 7.05 29.95 -1.84
C ARG A 67 7.23 28.48 -1.45
N GLU A 68 6.17 27.67 -1.40
CA GLU A 68 6.24 26.28 -0.91
C GLU A 68 5.74 25.25 -1.92
N TRP A 69 5.73 25.60 -3.21
CA TRP A 69 5.32 24.73 -4.31
C TRP A 69 6.01 23.35 -4.29
N TYR A 70 7.23 23.27 -3.77
CA TYR A 70 8.00 22.03 -3.65
C TYR A 70 7.41 21.03 -2.64
N LYS A 71 6.42 21.46 -1.83
CA LYS A 71 5.66 20.57 -0.94
C LYS A 71 4.51 19.85 -1.65
N ALA A 72 4.12 20.33 -2.84
CA ALA A 72 3.08 19.69 -3.63
C ALA A 72 3.60 18.40 -4.25
N LYS A 73 3.35 17.27 -3.60
CA LYS A 73 3.85 15.96 -4.01
C LYS A 73 2.81 14.86 -3.82
N TRP A 74 2.86 13.87 -4.70
CA TRP A 74 2.10 12.64 -4.56
C TRP A 74 2.62 11.83 -3.38
N GLN A 75 1.68 11.37 -2.54
CA GLN A 75 2.03 10.61 -1.36
C GLN A 75 1.01 9.52 -1.04
N ILE A 76 1.51 8.49 -0.37
CA ILE A 76 0.73 7.46 0.29
C ILE A 76 0.88 7.66 1.79
N TYR A 77 -0.23 7.85 2.49
CA TYR A 77 -0.25 8.16 3.91
C TYR A 77 -0.99 7.09 4.69
N PHE A 78 -0.25 6.37 5.55
CA PHE A 78 -0.79 5.38 6.48
C PHE A 78 -1.23 6.07 7.77
N ILE A 79 -2.47 5.85 8.16
CA ILE A 79 -3.10 6.56 9.28
C ILE A 79 -4.00 5.62 10.08
N ARG A 80 -4.20 5.95 11.35
CA ARG A 80 -5.30 5.45 12.15
C ARG A 80 -6.13 6.66 12.59
N SER A 81 -7.43 6.63 12.38
CA SER A 81 -8.31 7.75 12.71
C SER A 81 -9.47 7.28 13.58
N GLN A 82 -9.52 7.74 14.82
CA GLN A 82 -10.64 7.43 15.72
C GLN A 82 -11.98 7.92 15.15
N SER A 83 -11.99 9.14 14.59
CA SER A 83 -13.19 9.81 14.09
C SER A 83 -13.68 9.32 12.72
N ALA A 84 -12.78 8.86 11.85
CA ALA A 84 -13.14 8.46 10.49
C ALA A 84 -13.22 6.94 10.30
N THR A 85 -12.41 6.16 11.02
CA THR A 85 -12.21 4.72 10.79
C THR A 85 -12.18 3.90 12.08
N ASN A 86 -12.74 4.40 13.19
CA ASN A 86 -12.72 3.72 14.49
C ASN A 86 -11.32 3.29 14.94
N ASN A 87 -10.30 4.09 14.60
CA ASN A 87 -8.89 3.82 14.86
C ASN A 87 -8.35 2.56 14.18
N GLU A 88 -8.94 2.12 13.06
CA GLU A 88 -8.40 1.03 12.22
C GLU A 88 -7.20 1.50 11.38
N GLN A 89 -6.28 0.59 11.03
CA GLN A 89 -5.17 0.89 10.11
C GLN A 89 -5.65 1.06 8.68
N THR A 90 -5.43 2.25 8.13
CA THR A 90 -5.80 2.59 6.75
C THR A 90 -4.66 3.31 6.03
N TYR A 91 -4.83 3.55 4.73
CA TYR A 91 -3.99 4.49 4.00
C TYR A 91 -4.79 5.30 2.96
N THR A 92 -4.20 6.38 2.48
CA THR A 92 -4.78 7.28 1.48
C THR A 92 -3.72 7.70 0.47
N ILE A 93 -4.09 7.73 -0.81
CA ILE A 93 -3.22 8.17 -1.91
C ILE A 93 -3.71 9.53 -2.41
N PHE A 94 -2.86 10.55 -2.35
CA PHE A 94 -3.24 11.91 -2.71
C PHE A 94 -2.06 12.79 -3.15
N LEU A 95 -2.37 13.82 -3.92
CA LEU A 95 -1.46 14.93 -4.23
C LEU A 95 -1.71 16.05 -3.22
N ASP A 96 -0.75 16.32 -2.35
CA ASP A 96 -0.84 17.39 -1.34
C ASP A 96 -0.65 18.75 -1.98
N LYS A 97 -1.64 19.19 -2.75
CA LYS A 97 -1.51 20.38 -3.58
C LYS A 97 -1.16 21.58 -2.70
N ASN A 98 -1.76 21.71 -1.52
CA ASN A 98 -1.60 22.89 -0.66
C ASN A 98 -0.35 22.84 0.24
N GLY A 99 0.33 21.70 0.33
CA GLY A 99 1.56 21.51 1.10
C GLY A 99 1.34 21.47 2.61
N ASP A 100 0.10 21.30 3.07
CA ASP A 100 -0.23 21.21 4.50
C ASP A 100 -0.02 19.81 5.09
N GLY A 101 0.25 18.83 4.22
CA GLY A 101 0.46 17.45 4.58
C GLY A 101 -0.82 16.61 4.64
N ASN A 102 -2.00 17.10 4.34
CA ASN A 102 -3.24 16.36 4.53
C ASN A 102 -4.04 16.30 3.23
N ALA A 103 -4.66 15.15 2.99
CA ALA A 103 -5.53 15.00 1.84
C ALA A 103 -6.77 15.88 1.95
N ASN A 104 -7.17 16.52 0.84
CA ASN A 104 -8.39 17.32 0.76
C ASN A 104 -9.34 16.82 -0.34
N ILE A 105 -10.66 16.96 -0.11
CA ILE A 105 -11.71 16.63 -1.09
C ILE A 105 -12.16 17.83 -1.96
N GLY A 106 -11.62 19.03 -1.69
CA GLY A 106 -12.01 20.28 -2.35
C GLY A 106 -13.30 20.89 -1.80
N LYS A 107 -13.50 22.21 -1.99
CA LYS A 107 -14.65 22.93 -1.41
C LYS A 107 -15.86 23.08 -2.32
N ASN A 108 -15.72 23.08 -3.66
CA ASN A 108 -16.86 23.11 -4.60
C ASN A 108 -16.47 22.63 -6.02
N ILE A 109 -17.42 21.92 -6.66
CA ILE A 109 -17.58 21.62 -8.10
C ILE A 109 -16.32 21.12 -8.85
N VAL A 110 -16.27 19.79 -9.02
CA VAL A 110 -15.49 19.01 -10.01
C VAL A 110 -13.97 19.15 -9.99
N ASN A 111 -13.30 18.13 -9.44
CA ASN A 111 -11.93 17.67 -9.72
C ASN A 111 -10.73 18.64 -9.54
N LYS A 112 -10.93 19.96 -9.48
CA LYS A 112 -9.82 20.94 -9.50
C LYS A 112 -9.10 21.02 -8.17
N ASP A 113 -9.86 21.05 -7.07
CA ASP A 113 -9.32 21.15 -5.70
C ASP A 113 -9.20 19.80 -4.99
N ARG A 114 -9.70 18.71 -5.58
CA ARG A 114 -9.58 17.37 -5.00
C ARG A 114 -8.13 16.91 -5.07
N GLU A 115 -7.64 16.36 -3.97
CA GLU A 115 -6.27 15.85 -3.83
C GLU A 115 -6.19 14.33 -3.85
N ILE A 116 -7.21 13.65 -3.31
CA ILE A 116 -7.26 12.18 -3.27
C ILE A 116 -7.39 11.63 -4.69
N ALA A 117 -6.56 10.61 -4.99
CA ALA A 117 -6.63 9.89 -6.24
C ALA A 117 -7.99 9.20 -6.41
N VAL A 118 -8.41 9.06 -7.67
CA VAL A 118 -9.61 8.32 -8.04
C VAL A 118 -9.24 6.84 -8.18
N ASP A 119 -10.12 5.94 -7.76
CA ASP A 119 -9.89 4.50 -7.90
C ASP A 119 -9.82 4.07 -9.36
N LEU A 120 -8.88 3.17 -9.68
CA LEU A 120 -8.64 2.68 -11.04
C LEU A 120 -9.79 1.87 -11.63
N LEU A 121 -10.59 1.21 -10.78
CA LEU A 121 -11.67 0.33 -11.20
C LEU A 121 -13.03 1.04 -11.18
N ASN A 122 -13.19 2.00 -10.26
CA ASN A 122 -14.44 2.74 -10.12
C ASN A 122 -14.20 4.25 -9.96
N PRO A 123 -14.50 5.06 -10.99
CA PRO A 123 -14.23 6.50 -10.96
C PRO A 123 -15.07 7.29 -9.95
N ASN A 124 -16.13 6.69 -9.40
CA ASN A 124 -16.97 7.32 -8.37
C ASN A 124 -16.38 7.18 -6.96
N ILE A 125 -15.32 6.39 -6.82
CA ILE A 125 -14.70 6.05 -5.55
C ILE A 125 -13.29 6.64 -5.50
N LEU A 126 -12.83 6.98 -4.30
CA LEU A 126 -11.51 7.55 -4.06
C LEU A 126 -10.55 6.52 -3.45
N MET A 127 -9.25 6.75 -3.61
CA MET A 127 -8.19 5.89 -3.11
C MET A 127 -7.92 6.10 -1.61
N ASN A 128 -8.94 5.81 -0.79
CA ASN A 128 -9.02 6.10 0.63
C ASN A 128 -10.12 5.22 1.28
N SER A 129 -10.05 4.98 2.59
CA SER A 129 -11.11 4.30 3.36
C SER A 129 -11.61 5.05 4.61
N GLY A 130 -11.27 6.33 4.72
CA GLY A 130 -11.59 7.25 5.80
C GLY A 130 -10.37 8.06 6.23
N GLN A 131 -10.53 9.38 6.39
CA GLN A 131 -9.53 10.29 6.95
C GLN A 131 -10.23 11.41 7.75
N SER A 132 -9.77 11.65 8.98
CA SER A 132 -10.36 12.64 9.90
C SER A 132 -10.51 14.01 9.24
N GLY A 133 -11.71 14.59 9.32
CA GLY A 133 -12.01 15.91 8.76
C GLY A 133 -12.12 15.98 7.24
N VAL A 134 -12.02 14.84 6.55
CA VAL A 134 -11.98 14.77 5.08
C VAL A 134 -13.08 13.86 4.54
N ILE A 135 -13.07 12.58 4.92
CA ILE A 135 -14.04 11.58 4.46
C ILE A 135 -14.22 10.51 5.54
N ASN A 136 -15.44 10.08 5.80
CA ASN A 136 -15.74 9.03 6.76
C ASN A 136 -15.75 7.65 6.05
N GLN A 137 -15.45 6.56 6.77
CA GLN A 137 -15.49 5.20 6.23
C GLN A 137 -16.87 4.78 5.64
N ASN A 138 -17.96 5.43 6.06
CA ASN A 138 -19.32 5.16 5.56
C ASN A 138 -19.70 6.01 4.33
N ASP A 139 -18.81 6.88 3.85
CA ASP A 139 -19.05 7.69 2.65
C ASP A 139 -19.05 6.80 1.40
N PHE A 140 -19.92 7.09 0.43
CA PHE A 140 -20.02 6.33 -0.81
C PHE A 140 -18.74 6.39 -1.67
N LYS A 141 -17.88 7.39 -1.45
CA LYS A 141 -16.57 7.54 -2.10
C LYS A 141 -15.45 6.80 -1.37
N ALA A 142 -15.69 6.30 -0.16
CA ALA A 142 -14.71 5.51 0.59
C ALA A 142 -14.66 4.07 0.07
N ASN A 143 -13.47 3.50 0.02
CA ASN A 143 -13.24 2.14 -0.45
C ASN A 143 -12.62 1.28 0.65
N PRO A 144 -13.30 0.20 1.10
CA PRO A 144 -12.77 -0.71 2.10
C PRO A 144 -11.40 -1.31 1.76
N ARG A 145 -11.00 -1.38 0.49
CA ARG A 145 -9.67 -1.87 0.06
C ARG A 145 -8.51 -1.13 0.74
N TYR A 146 -8.67 0.16 1.04
CA TYR A 146 -7.64 0.96 1.70
C TYR A 146 -7.68 0.87 3.23
N ASN A 147 -8.68 0.15 3.79
CA ASN A 147 -8.72 -0.25 5.18
C ASN A 147 -8.04 -1.62 5.33
N ILE A 148 -6.73 -1.58 5.55
CA ILE A 148 -5.90 -2.79 5.53
C ILE A 148 -6.07 -3.64 6.78
N GLU A 149 -6.51 -3.06 7.88
CA GLU A 149 -6.84 -3.81 9.09
C GLU A 149 -8.08 -4.67 8.88
N LYS A 150 -9.17 -4.08 8.38
CA LYS A 150 -10.42 -4.80 8.15
C LYS A 150 -10.35 -5.78 6.98
N THR A 151 -9.68 -5.39 5.88
CA THR A 151 -9.68 -6.17 4.63
C THR A 151 -8.61 -7.25 4.61
N TYR A 152 -7.43 -6.98 5.16
CA TYR A 152 -6.26 -7.87 5.08
C TYR A 152 -5.75 -8.33 6.45
N GLY A 153 -6.32 -7.82 7.55
CA GLY A 153 -5.86 -8.14 8.91
C GLY A 153 -4.58 -7.42 9.33
N ILE A 154 -4.10 -6.43 8.57
CA ILE A 154 -2.88 -5.67 8.86
C ILE A 154 -3.20 -4.58 9.88
N ASN A 155 -2.83 -4.77 11.14
CA ASN A 155 -3.14 -3.81 12.21
C ASN A 155 -1.97 -2.89 12.57
N LYS A 156 -0.78 -3.11 12.01
CA LYS A 156 0.39 -2.25 12.28
C LYS A 156 1.24 -2.09 11.03
N VAL A 157 1.66 -0.86 10.79
CA VAL A 157 2.63 -0.49 9.75
C VAL A 157 3.79 0.22 10.43
N LEU A 158 4.99 -0.33 10.29
CA LEU A 158 6.22 0.24 10.82
C LEU A 158 7.13 0.64 9.67
N PHE A 159 7.69 1.84 9.75
CA PHE A 159 8.69 2.33 8.80
C PHE A 159 10.08 2.26 9.44
N GLU A 160 11.03 1.67 8.73
CA GLU A 160 12.43 1.51 9.14
C GLU A 160 13.39 1.89 8.00
N GLY A 161 14.69 1.92 8.29
CA GLY A 161 15.71 2.32 7.32
C GLY A 161 15.59 3.80 6.94
N ALA A 162 15.62 4.12 5.64
CA ALA A 162 15.60 5.51 5.16
C ALA A 162 14.30 6.28 5.40
N CYS A 163 13.22 5.58 5.79
CA CYS A 163 11.91 6.19 6.09
C CYS A 163 11.51 6.03 7.56
N LYS A 164 12.46 5.71 8.45
CA LYS A 164 12.23 5.52 9.87
C LYS A 164 11.48 6.70 10.51
N GLY A 165 10.46 6.40 11.31
CA GLY A 165 9.64 7.39 12.00
C GLY A 165 8.64 8.13 11.10
N SER A 166 8.55 7.77 9.81
CA SER A 166 7.51 8.27 8.92
C SER A 166 6.21 7.48 9.08
N THR A 167 5.14 8.06 8.56
CA THR A 167 3.82 7.43 8.35
C THR A 167 3.42 7.45 6.88
N ARG A 168 4.31 7.92 6.01
CA ARG A 168 4.01 8.24 4.61
C ARG A 168 5.22 8.07 3.73
N LEU A 169 4.96 7.74 2.46
CA LEU A 169 5.95 7.82 1.38
C LEU A 169 5.54 8.95 0.47
N ILE A 170 6.49 9.80 0.11
CA ILE A 170 6.27 10.98 -0.73
C ILE A 170 7.20 10.85 -1.92
N PHE A 171 6.68 11.03 -3.13
CA PHE A 171 7.45 10.91 -4.37
C PHE A 171 7.51 12.25 -5.09
N ASP A 172 8.67 12.54 -5.68
CA ASP A 172 8.79 13.62 -6.64
C ASP A 172 8.61 13.16 -8.09
N ASP A 173 8.76 14.11 -9.01
CA ASP A 173 8.67 13.95 -10.46
C ASP A 173 9.75 13.03 -11.07
N TYR A 174 10.81 12.75 -10.32
CA TYR A 174 11.83 11.75 -10.68
C TYR A 174 11.57 10.38 -10.02
N GLY A 175 10.51 10.27 -9.22
CA GLY A 175 10.19 9.11 -8.41
C GLY A 175 11.06 8.96 -7.18
N ARG A 176 11.87 9.94 -6.77
CA ARG A 176 12.69 9.85 -5.55
C ARG A 176 11.82 9.96 -4.30
N LEU A 177 12.24 9.26 -3.24
CA LEU A 177 11.51 9.21 -1.98
C LEU A 177 11.86 10.40 -1.08
N TYR A 178 10.84 10.98 -0.46
CA TYR A 178 10.95 12.02 0.55
C TYR A 178 10.35 11.57 1.88
N THR A 179 10.96 12.05 2.97
CA THR A 179 10.37 12.06 4.31
C THR A 179 9.30 13.15 4.42
N PRO A 180 8.45 13.15 5.48
CA PRO A 180 7.38 14.13 5.62
C PRO A 180 7.87 15.58 5.42
N LEU A 181 7.23 16.31 4.51
CA LEU A 181 7.62 17.66 4.09
C LEU A 181 7.23 18.77 5.07
N LYS A 182 6.71 18.39 6.25
CA LYS A 182 6.40 19.33 7.33
C LYS A 182 7.67 20.09 7.70
N ASN A 183 7.58 21.42 7.69
CA ASN A 183 8.69 22.35 7.93
C ASN A 183 9.84 22.28 6.91
N SER A 184 9.65 21.66 5.74
CA SER A 184 10.61 21.80 4.64
C SER A 184 10.70 23.27 4.22
N LEU A 185 11.91 23.78 3.98
CA LEU A 185 12.17 25.17 3.58
C LEU A 185 12.64 25.26 2.12
N ARG A 186 13.11 24.15 1.54
CA ARG A 186 13.65 24.05 0.17
C ARG A 186 13.29 22.72 -0.49
N VAL A 187 13.54 22.66 -1.80
CA VAL A 187 13.17 21.53 -2.67
C VAL A 187 13.77 20.18 -2.24
N PHE A 188 14.95 20.16 -1.61
CA PHE A 188 15.68 18.93 -1.28
C PHE A 188 15.81 18.64 0.22
N ASP A 189 15.26 19.47 1.11
CA ASP A 189 15.50 19.40 2.57
C ASP A 189 15.08 18.07 3.22
N LYS A 190 14.18 17.34 2.57
CA LYS A 190 13.54 16.12 3.10
C LYS A 190 13.72 14.90 2.21
N LEU A 191 14.62 14.97 1.23
CA LEU A 191 14.98 13.83 0.40
C LEU A 191 15.46 12.68 1.30
N SER A 192 14.91 11.49 1.12
CA SER A 192 15.25 10.33 1.94
C SER A 192 16.72 9.97 1.80
N ASN A 193 17.33 9.54 2.91
CA ASN A 193 18.72 9.13 2.93
C ASN A 193 18.95 7.95 1.96
N TYR A 194 20.00 8.03 1.14
CA TYR A 194 20.36 7.01 0.16
C TYR A 194 21.23 5.87 0.73
N THR A 195 21.69 5.96 1.98
CA THR A 195 22.56 4.91 2.57
C THR A 195 21.82 3.62 2.93
N ASN A 196 20.49 3.68 3.04
CA ASN A 196 19.65 2.54 3.38
C ASN A 196 18.44 2.50 2.47
N ASP A 197 17.85 1.32 2.29
CA ASP A 197 16.51 1.25 1.73
C ASP A 197 15.47 1.72 2.76
N CYS A 198 14.33 2.20 2.26
CA CYS A 198 13.14 2.38 3.08
C CYS A 198 12.43 1.03 3.22
N ILE A 199 12.09 0.67 4.45
CA ILE A 199 11.44 -0.61 4.74
C ILE A 199 10.10 -0.36 5.41
N ILE A 200 9.05 -0.91 4.83
CA ILE A 200 7.71 -0.93 5.44
C ILE A 200 7.46 -2.34 5.94
N ARG A 201 7.38 -2.51 7.26
CA ARG A 201 6.95 -3.75 7.89
C ARG A 201 5.46 -3.70 8.20
N LEU A 202 4.73 -4.68 7.66
CA LEU A 202 3.32 -4.91 7.90
C LEU A 202 3.18 -6.04 8.91
N SER A 203 2.36 -5.85 9.94
CA SER A 203 2.09 -6.87 10.95
C SER A 203 0.59 -7.10 11.13
N ASN A 204 0.24 -8.35 11.42
CA ASN A 204 -1.11 -8.73 11.81
C ASN A 204 -1.21 -9.03 13.32
N LYS A 205 -2.43 -9.25 13.81
CA LYS A 205 -2.71 -9.54 15.23
C LYS A 205 -2.10 -10.85 15.73
N LYS A 206 -1.70 -11.74 14.82
CA LYS A 206 -1.01 -13.00 15.11
C LYS A 206 0.52 -12.84 15.14
N ASN A 207 1.02 -11.61 15.07
CA ASN A 207 2.44 -11.29 15.02
C ASN A 207 3.17 -11.94 13.83
N GLN A 208 2.48 -12.09 12.69
CA GLN A 208 3.10 -12.44 11.42
C GLN A 208 3.49 -11.14 10.70
N HIS A 209 4.60 -11.19 9.97
CA HIS A 209 5.23 -10.00 9.38
C HIS A 209 5.54 -10.19 7.90
N ILE A 210 5.33 -9.13 7.12
CA ILE A 210 5.81 -9.03 5.73
C ILE A 210 6.39 -7.63 5.54
N CYS A 211 7.58 -7.54 4.96
CA CYS A 211 8.23 -6.29 4.63
C CYS A 211 8.17 -5.99 3.13
N ILE A 212 8.04 -4.71 2.82
CA ILE A 212 8.19 -4.13 1.49
C ILE A 212 9.46 -3.26 1.54
N ILE A 213 10.37 -3.47 0.61
CA ILE A 213 11.60 -2.68 0.46
C ILE A 213 11.42 -1.69 -0.67
N ILE A 214 11.84 -0.45 -0.45
CA ILE A 214 11.77 0.66 -1.40
C ILE A 214 13.13 1.34 -1.45
N ASN A 215 13.73 1.38 -2.64
CA ASN A 215 14.97 2.12 -2.83
C ASN A 215 14.71 3.65 -2.87
N PRO A 216 15.37 4.48 -2.05
CA PRO A 216 15.03 5.91 -1.96
C PRO A 216 15.30 6.73 -3.22
N ILE A 217 16.28 6.33 -4.03
CA ILE A 217 16.65 7.08 -5.24
C ILE A 217 15.77 6.66 -6.41
N SER A 218 15.64 5.36 -6.66
CA SER A 218 14.89 4.86 -7.81
C SER A 218 13.40 4.65 -7.54
N ALA A 219 12.98 4.64 -6.28
CA ALA A 219 11.69 4.12 -5.80
C ALA A 219 11.29 2.78 -6.43
N TYR A 220 12.28 1.95 -6.73
CA TYR A 220 12.02 0.55 -7.00
C TYR A 220 11.53 -0.10 -5.70
N ALA A 221 10.31 -0.65 -5.75
CA ALA A 221 9.66 -1.27 -4.62
C ALA A 221 9.39 -2.75 -4.91
N PHE A 222 9.63 -3.61 -3.93
CA PHE A 222 9.40 -5.05 -4.03
C PHE A 222 9.19 -5.67 -2.65
N ILE A 223 8.62 -6.87 -2.63
CA ILE A 223 8.56 -7.72 -1.44
C ILE A 223 9.68 -8.76 -1.57
N PRO A 224 10.70 -8.76 -0.70
CA PRO A 224 11.78 -9.75 -0.78
C PRO A 224 11.25 -11.18 -0.66
N ASP A 225 11.92 -12.10 -1.35
CA ASP A 225 11.57 -13.52 -1.30
C ASP A 225 11.82 -14.10 0.09
N PHE A 226 10.98 -15.06 0.47
CA PHE A 226 11.17 -15.82 1.69
C PHE A 226 12.26 -16.87 1.47
N ASN A 227 13.13 -17.04 2.46
CA ASN A 227 14.09 -18.13 2.45
C ASN A 227 13.43 -19.48 2.82
N GLN A 228 14.20 -20.56 2.81
CA GLN A 228 13.72 -21.91 3.14
C GLN A 228 13.08 -22.03 4.54
N ASN A 229 13.44 -21.13 5.47
CA ASN A 229 12.90 -21.11 6.83
C ASN A 229 11.68 -20.17 6.96
N ASN A 230 11.07 -19.77 5.82
CA ASN A 230 9.97 -18.83 5.76
C ASN A 230 10.29 -17.47 6.43
N LYS A 231 11.54 -17.03 6.35
CA LYS A 231 11.99 -15.72 6.84
C LYS A 231 12.34 -14.82 5.67
N GLN A 232 12.03 -13.54 5.82
CA GLN A 232 12.32 -12.54 4.81
C GLN A 232 13.62 -11.80 5.16
N PRO A 233 14.72 -12.03 4.43
CA PRO A 233 15.98 -11.32 4.66
C PRO A 233 15.85 -9.86 4.22
N ILE A 234 16.45 -8.96 4.99
CA ILE A 234 16.51 -7.52 4.74
C ILE A 234 17.90 -7.00 5.12
N THR A 235 18.28 -5.84 4.60
CA THR A 235 19.55 -5.19 4.93
C THR A 235 19.29 -3.78 5.41
N ILE A 236 19.83 -3.43 6.58
CA ILE A 236 19.81 -2.06 7.14
C ILE A 236 21.19 -1.74 7.65
N ASN A 237 21.75 -0.58 7.28
CA ASN A 237 23.08 -0.13 7.68
C ASN A 237 24.17 -1.19 7.40
N ASN A 238 24.10 -1.83 6.23
CA ASN A 238 24.97 -2.95 5.84
C ASN A 238 24.92 -4.18 6.78
N LYS A 239 23.90 -4.29 7.64
CA LYS A 239 23.66 -5.46 8.49
C LYS A 239 22.49 -6.27 7.93
N ASN A 240 22.70 -7.57 7.79
CA ASN A 240 21.66 -8.50 7.40
C ASN A 240 20.79 -8.83 8.61
N LEU A 241 19.49 -8.62 8.45
CA LEU A 241 18.46 -8.83 9.45
C LEU A 241 17.31 -9.61 8.80
N TYR A 242 16.31 -9.96 9.60
CA TYR A 242 15.05 -10.53 9.12
C TYR A 242 13.91 -9.58 9.42
N CYS A 243 12.90 -9.54 8.56
CA CYS A 243 11.71 -8.69 8.73
C CYS A 243 11.02 -8.88 10.09
N GLU A 244 11.00 -10.11 10.60
CA GLU A 244 10.45 -10.43 11.93
C GLU A 244 11.18 -9.73 13.09
N ASN A 245 12.46 -9.42 12.93
CA ASN A 245 13.34 -8.87 13.99
C ASN A 245 13.43 -7.34 14.00
N LEU A 246 12.65 -6.65 13.17
CA LEU A 246 12.51 -5.20 13.21
C LEU A 246 11.65 -4.71 14.38
#